data_AF-A4P0H9-F1
#
_entry.id   AF-A4P0H9-F1
#
_cell.length_a   1.000
_cell.length_b   1.000
_cell.length_c   1.000
_cell.angle_alpha   90.00
_cell.angle_beta   90.00
_cell.angle_gamma   90.00
#
_symmetry.space_group_name_H-M   'P 1'
#
loop_
_entity.id
_entity.type
_entity.pdbx_description
1 polymer ?
#
loop_
_entity_poly.entity_id
_entity_poly.type
_entity_poly.pdbx_seq_one_letter_code
_entity_poly.pdbx_strand_id
1 'polypeptide(L)'
;MATVEEVQAKLTALIANLSPQARRQLGRKIGQALRKSQSNRIARQQNPDGSAFEPRKPRKEFGKKKGRIKRKAMFAKLRTARHLKSAVKW
;
A
#
# COMPACT_ATOMS: atom_id res chain seq x y z
N MET A 1 -24.03 8.15 -28.25
CA MET A 1 -23.00 7.29 -27.62
C MET A 1 -23.63 5.92 -27.43
N ALA A 2 -22.91 4.83 -27.72
CA ALA A 2 -23.45 3.50 -27.46
C ALA A 2 -23.78 3.35 -25.97
N THR A 3 -24.93 2.78 -25.65
CA THR A 3 -25.33 2.56 -24.25
C THR A 3 -24.41 1.50 -23.61
N VAL A 4 -24.31 1.49 -22.29
CA VAL A 4 -23.49 0.49 -21.57
C VAL A 4 -23.91 -0.94 -21.95
N GLU A 5 -25.21 -1.15 -22.16
CA GLU A 5 -25.79 -2.43 -22.56
C GLU A 5 -25.35 -2.85 -23.97
N GLU A 6 -25.33 -1.94 -24.94
CA GLU A 6 -24.85 -2.21 -26.29
C GLU A 6 -23.36 -2.60 -26.31
N VAL A 7 -22.56 -1.92 -25.51
CA VAL A 7 -21.13 -2.23 -25.35
C VAL A 7 -20.96 -3.61 -24.70
N GLN A 8 -21.75 -3.91 -23.67
CA GLN A 8 -21.72 -5.20 -22.98
C GLN A 8 -22.09 -6.36 -23.91
N ALA A 9 -23.13 -6.20 -24.73
CA ALA A 9 -23.57 -7.23 -25.68
C ALA A 9 -22.46 -7.55 -26.72
N LYS A 10 -21.87 -6.51 -27.32
CA LYS A 10 -20.77 -6.66 -28.29
C LYS A 10 -19.53 -7.31 -27.66
N LEU A 11 -19.18 -6.89 -26.45
CA LEU A 11 -18.02 -7.44 -25.74
C LEU A 11 -18.24 -8.92 -25.36
N THR A 12 -19.44 -9.28 -24.94
CA THR A 12 -19.81 -10.67 -24.61
C THR A 12 -19.63 -11.57 -25.82
N ALA A 13 -20.09 -11.13 -27.01
CA ALA A 13 -19.90 -11.87 -28.25
C ALA A 13 -18.41 -12.07 -28.60
N LEU A 14 -17.58 -11.05 -28.40
CA LEU A 14 -16.12 -11.16 -28.63
C LEU A 14 -15.45 -12.13 -27.65
N ILE A 15 -15.83 -12.09 -26.38
CA ILE A 15 -15.29 -13.00 -25.36
C ILE A 15 -15.73 -14.44 -25.65
N ALA A 16 -16.94 -14.64 -26.18
CA ALA A 16 -17.44 -15.96 -26.55
C ALA A 16 -16.57 -16.66 -27.62
N ASN A 17 -15.96 -15.90 -28.51
CA ASN A 17 -15.07 -16.40 -29.57
C ASN A 17 -13.67 -16.79 -29.08
N LEU A 18 -13.29 -16.45 -27.84
CA LEU A 18 -11.96 -16.77 -27.30
C LEU A 18 -11.89 -18.21 -26.79
N SER A 19 -10.74 -18.87 -26.94
CA SER A 19 -10.51 -20.14 -26.24
C SER A 19 -10.51 -19.95 -24.72
N PRO A 20 -10.77 -21.01 -23.92
CA PRO A 20 -10.70 -20.92 -22.46
C PRO A 20 -9.34 -20.41 -21.94
N GLN A 21 -8.24 -20.77 -22.61
CA GLN A 21 -6.90 -20.31 -22.27
C GLN A 21 -6.74 -18.80 -22.52
N ALA A 22 -7.20 -18.31 -23.68
CA ALA A 22 -7.15 -16.90 -24.02
C ALA A 22 -8.00 -16.05 -23.05
N ARG A 23 -9.17 -16.53 -22.64
CA ARG A 23 -10.00 -15.88 -21.61
C ARG A 23 -9.28 -15.75 -20.27
N ARG A 24 -8.60 -16.82 -19.82
CA ARG A 24 -7.78 -16.77 -18.59
C ARG A 24 -6.65 -15.75 -18.70
N GLN A 25 -5.96 -15.70 -19.84
CA GLN A 25 -4.88 -14.73 -20.05
C GLN A 25 -5.40 -13.28 -20.06
N LEU A 26 -6.53 -13.05 -20.73
CA LEU A 26 -7.20 -11.74 -20.75
C LEU A 26 -7.60 -11.31 -19.33
N GLY A 27 -8.26 -12.20 -18.57
CA GLY A 27 -8.65 -11.92 -17.18
C GLY A 27 -7.45 -11.56 -16.30
N ARG A 28 -6.32 -12.26 -16.45
CA ARG A 28 -5.08 -11.93 -15.73
C ARG A 28 -4.55 -10.53 -16.09
N LYS A 29 -4.53 -10.18 -17.37
CA LYS A 29 -4.07 -8.86 -17.84
C LYS A 29 -4.97 -7.74 -17.30
N ILE A 30 -6.29 -7.93 -17.34
CA ILE A 30 -7.27 -6.97 -16.80
C ILE A 30 -7.04 -6.79 -15.29
N GLY A 31 -6.95 -7.89 -14.54
CA GLY A 31 -6.71 -7.83 -13.09
C GLY A 31 -5.39 -7.13 -12.72
N GLN A 32 -4.32 -7.37 -13.47
CA GLN A 32 -3.03 -6.70 -13.27
C GLN A 32 -3.12 -5.19 -13.55
N ALA A 33 -3.75 -4.81 -14.65
CA ALA A 33 -3.95 -3.40 -15.01
C ALA A 33 -4.82 -2.67 -13.97
N LEU A 34 -5.92 -3.31 -13.53
CA LEU A 34 -6.79 -2.79 -12.50
C LEU A 34 -6.02 -2.60 -11.19
N ARG A 35 -5.29 -3.62 -10.71
CA ARG A 35 -4.46 -3.51 -9.50
C ARG A 35 -3.48 -2.36 -9.58
N LYS A 36 -2.77 -2.21 -10.71
CA LYS A 36 -1.80 -1.11 -10.92
C LYS A 36 -2.49 0.25 -10.85
N SER A 37 -3.63 0.41 -11.54
CA SER A 37 -4.42 1.63 -11.51
C SER A 37 -4.89 1.98 -10.10
N GLN A 38 -5.47 1.02 -9.38
CA GLN A 38 -5.95 1.22 -8.01
C GLN A 38 -4.80 1.52 -7.04
N SER A 39 -3.67 0.83 -7.16
CA SER A 39 -2.47 1.12 -6.36
C SER A 39 -1.99 2.56 -6.56
N ASN A 40 -1.93 3.02 -7.82
CA ASN A 40 -1.53 4.39 -8.13
C ASN A 40 -2.53 5.41 -7.59
N ARG A 41 -3.84 5.13 -7.70
CA ARG A 41 -4.91 5.98 -7.17
C ARG A 41 -4.83 6.11 -5.64
N ILE A 42 -4.66 5.00 -4.93
CA ILE A 42 -4.52 4.97 -3.47
C ILE A 42 -3.25 5.71 -3.03
N ALA A 43 -2.13 5.54 -3.75
CA ALA A 43 -0.90 6.28 -3.48
C ALA A 43 -1.08 7.80 -3.60
N ARG A 44 -1.93 8.26 -4.52
CA ARG A 44 -2.34 9.66 -4.66
C ARG A 44 -3.41 10.12 -3.67
N GLN A 45 -3.89 9.23 -2.80
CA GLN A 45 -4.95 9.51 -1.81
C GLN A 45 -6.26 10.00 -2.43
N GLN A 46 -6.70 9.36 -3.53
CA GLN A 46 -7.92 9.71 -4.26
C GLN A 46 -8.97 8.60 -4.16
N ASN A 47 -10.23 8.98 -3.99
CA ASN A 47 -11.41 8.12 -4.07
C ASN A 47 -11.72 7.72 -5.53
N PRO A 48 -12.61 6.73 -5.77
CA PRO A 48 -12.93 6.27 -7.12
C PRO A 48 -13.59 7.34 -8.00
N ASP A 49 -14.30 8.28 -7.36
CA ASP A 49 -14.90 9.48 -7.97
C ASP A 49 -13.87 10.61 -8.22
N GLY A 50 -12.62 10.42 -7.79
CA GLY A 50 -11.53 11.39 -7.91
C GLY A 50 -11.40 12.36 -6.73
N SER A 51 -12.32 12.36 -5.76
CA SER A 51 -12.22 13.20 -4.57
C SER A 51 -11.04 12.81 -3.69
N ALA A 52 -10.50 13.74 -2.89
CA ALA A 52 -9.45 13.40 -1.94
C ALA A 52 -9.99 12.49 -0.83
N PHE A 53 -9.12 11.66 -0.26
CA PHE A 53 -9.48 10.89 0.93
C PHE A 53 -9.77 11.80 2.13
N GLU A 54 -10.69 11.33 2.98
CA GLU A 54 -10.97 11.95 4.26
C GLU A 54 -9.70 12.07 5.11
N PRO A 55 -9.41 13.24 5.69
CA PRO A 55 -8.27 13.43 6.58
C PRO A 55 -8.28 12.42 7.72
N ARG A 56 -7.15 11.75 7.96
CA ARG A 56 -7.03 10.81 9.08
C ARG A 56 -7.12 11.56 10.41
N LYS A 57 -7.69 10.91 11.44
CA LYS A 57 -7.69 11.43 12.81
C LYS A 57 -6.28 11.88 13.19
N PRO A 58 -6.09 13.14 13.61
CA PRO A 58 -4.77 13.63 13.97
C PRO A 58 -4.22 12.79 15.12
N ARG A 59 -2.98 12.32 14.97
CA ARG A 59 -2.32 11.58 16.04
C ARG A 59 -2.20 12.51 17.24
N LYS A 60 -2.67 12.09 18.41
CA LYS A 60 -2.42 12.81 19.67
C LYS A 60 -0.91 13.08 19.75
N GLU A 61 -0.55 14.34 19.90
CA GLU A 61 0.82 14.84 19.94
C GLU A 61 1.54 14.36 21.22
N PHE A 62 1.84 13.06 21.31
CA PHE A 62 2.63 12.48 22.40
C PHE A 62 4.10 12.96 22.39
N GLY A 63 4.49 13.78 21.41
CA GLY A 63 5.82 14.34 21.24
C GLY A 63 6.06 15.69 21.90
N LYS A 64 5.02 16.47 22.20
CA LYS A 64 5.14 17.83 22.76
C LYS A 64 5.11 17.89 24.29
N LYS A 65 5.00 16.74 24.98
CA LYS A 65 4.98 16.69 26.45
C LYS A 65 6.39 16.80 27.05
N LYS A 66 6.60 17.84 27.85
CA LYS A 66 7.75 17.98 28.76
C LYS A 66 7.83 16.71 29.63
N GLY A 67 8.99 16.03 29.64
CA GLY A 67 9.20 14.79 30.42
C GLY A 67 9.18 13.47 29.63
N ARG A 68 9.14 13.50 28.29
CA ARG A 68 9.26 12.26 27.50
C ARG A 68 10.62 11.60 27.74
N ILE A 69 10.59 10.34 28.17
CA ILE A 69 11.76 9.47 28.25
C ILE A 69 12.45 9.44 26.88
N LYS A 70 13.63 10.05 26.79
CA LYS A 70 14.48 9.97 25.59
C LYS A 70 15.00 8.54 25.49
N ARG A 71 14.36 7.68 24.69
CA ARG A 71 14.82 6.29 24.45
C ARG A 71 16.28 6.20 23.99
N LYS A 72 16.80 7.25 23.32
CA LYS A 72 18.23 7.37 22.96
C LYS A 72 19.15 7.71 24.14
N ALA A 73 18.62 8.28 25.22
CA ALA A 73 19.39 8.64 26.42
C ALA A 73 19.45 7.47 27.42
N MET A 74 18.44 6.60 27.44
CA MET A 74 18.50 5.37 28.24
C MET A 74 19.59 4.45 27.72
N PHE A 75 20.40 3.91 28.65
CA PHE A 75 21.47 2.96 28.36
C PHE A 75 22.56 3.49 27.39
N ALA A 76 22.67 4.81 27.22
CA ALA A 76 23.68 5.43 26.35
C ALA A 76 25.11 4.98 26.73
N LYS A 77 25.41 4.88 28.04
CA LYS A 77 26.71 4.40 28.54
C LYS A 77 26.92 2.90 28.34
N LEU A 78 25.88 2.08 28.49
CA LEU A 78 25.98 0.62 28.32
C LEU A 78 26.30 0.22 26.87
N ARG A 79 26.04 1.08 25.90
CA ARG A 79 26.39 0.85 24.48
C ARG A 79 27.84 1.15 24.15
N THR A 80 28.60 1.74 25.07
CA THR A 80 30.00 2.10 24.82
C THR A 80 30.92 0.96 25.24
N ALA A 81 31.87 0.62 24.37
CA ALA A 81 32.82 -0.49 24.58
C ALA A 81 33.60 -0.37 25.90
N ARG A 82 33.86 0.86 26.36
CA ARG A 82 34.52 1.13 27.64
C ARG A 82 33.80 0.53 28.85
N HIS A 83 32.48 0.39 28.79
CA HIS A 83 31.67 -0.14 29.89
C HIS A 83 31.24 -1.60 29.66
N LEU A 84 31.72 -2.25 28.59
CA LEU A 84 31.52 -3.68 28.33
C LEU A 84 32.67 -4.47 28.94
N LYS A 85 32.38 -5.56 29.67
CA LYS A 85 33.39 -6.52 30.11
C LYS A 85 33.57 -7.58 29.03
N SER A 86 34.71 -7.55 28.34
CA SER A 86 35.10 -8.60 27.40
C SER A 86 35.60 -9.81 28.19
N ALA A 87 34.75 -10.83 28.37
CA ALA A 87 35.23 -12.12 28.88
C ALA A 87 35.84 -12.89 27.70
N VAL A 88 37.12 -12.61 27.41
CA VAL A 88 37.94 -13.57 26.66
C VAL A 88 38.58 -14.48 27.69
N LYS A 89 38.02 -15.68 27.81
CA LYS A 89 38.62 -16.78 28.55
C LYS A 89 39.13 -17.77 27.51
N TRP A 90 40.45 -17.90 27.42
CA TRP A 90 41.10 -18.99 26.71
C TRP A 90 40.87 -20.30 27.47
#